data_AF-A0A349IKW4-F1
#
_entry.id   AF-A0A349IKW4-F1
#
_cell.length_a   1.000
_cell.length_b   1.000
_cell.length_c   1.000
_cell.angle_alpha   90.00
_cell.angle_beta   90.00
_cell.angle_gamma   90.00
#
_symmetry.space_group_name_H-M   'P 1'
#
loop_
_entity.id
_entity.type
_entity.pdbx_description
1 polymer ?
#
loop_
_entity_poly.entity_id
_entity_poly.type
_entity_poly.pdbx_seq_one_letter_code
_entity_poly.pdbx_strand_id
1 'polypeptide(L)'
;FVQDMDEELALKMIKLFMIHMDRTILDSFSHGNLGPEDTKAGRLVLKAIAETRDAVPNMTMKYDEDLTSDAFALECVKAALASAKPSFANHKMFRSELGEDYVIASCYNGLKYGGGSYTLCRLILGNIAKRAKDTKDFLENQLPYVMEIQARYMDERIRFIVEESGFFENNFLAKEGFISRDKFTAMFGLVGLADAVDILLEKEGHPEYRFGHSEEATALGVKIMDVINNFNNNHYNKYCEATGGHFLLHAQVGIASDLQVTPGTRIPIGEEPENLVDQLNVLSHFHHYFPSGTGDIFPIDMTVHRNPEYVLDIIKGSFQKKLRYLSFYASDSDVIRITGYLVKKSEIEKLERGENVKHDTTALGMGAKHNGHIYERKVR
;
A
#
# COMPACT_ATOMS: atom_id res chain seq x y z
N PHE A 1 12.00 5.42 -27.07
CA PHE A 1 10.68 5.65 -27.68
C PHE A 1 10.36 7.13 -27.77
N VAL A 2 10.25 7.88 -26.65
CA VAL A 2 9.75 9.27 -26.65
C VAL A 2 10.82 10.35 -26.96
N GLN A 3 12.12 10.02 -26.87
CA GLN A 3 13.19 11.02 -26.96
C GLN A 3 13.18 11.78 -28.30
N ASP A 4 13.08 11.05 -29.42
CA ASP A 4 13.16 11.62 -30.77
C ASP A 4 11.80 11.93 -31.42
N MET A 5 10.72 11.85 -30.64
CA MET A 5 9.36 12.10 -31.13
C MET A 5 8.91 13.53 -30.86
N ASP A 6 8.11 14.07 -31.78
CA ASP A 6 7.31 15.26 -31.53
C ASP A 6 6.49 15.09 -30.25
N GLU A 7 6.50 16.13 -29.40
CA GLU A 7 5.96 16.05 -28.06
C GLU A 7 4.43 15.91 -28.06
N GLU A 8 3.74 16.59 -28.99
CA GLU A 8 2.29 16.51 -29.11
C GLU A 8 1.85 15.12 -29.56
N LEU A 9 2.54 14.55 -30.55
CA LEU A 9 2.31 13.18 -30.99
C LEU A 9 2.60 12.17 -29.88
N ALA A 10 3.72 12.31 -29.17
CA ALA A 10 4.08 11.43 -28.07
C ALA A 10 3.04 11.48 -26.94
N LEU A 11 2.59 12.68 -26.55
CA LEU A 11 1.53 12.86 -25.56
C LEU A 11 0.23 12.19 -26.01
N LYS A 12 -0.18 12.38 -27.27
CA LYS A 12 -1.38 11.76 -27.82
C LYS A 12 -1.32 10.24 -27.76
N MET A 13 -0.18 9.64 -28.11
CA MET A 13 0.00 8.19 -28.05
C MET A 13 -0.03 7.66 -26.62
N ILE A 14 0.66 8.31 -25.68
CA ILE A 14 0.64 7.94 -24.26
C ILE A 14 -0.79 8.04 -23.71
N LYS A 15 -1.51 9.11 -24.02
CA LYS A 15 -2.90 9.30 -23.58
C LYS A 15 -3.82 8.22 -24.11
N LEU A 16 -3.73 7.88 -25.40
CA LEU A 16 -4.51 6.80 -26.01
C LEU A 16 -4.19 5.45 -25.38
N PHE A 17 -2.92 5.18 -25.07
CA PHE A 17 -2.51 3.96 -24.37
C PHE A 17 -3.09 3.87 -22.96
N MET A 18 -3.05 4.96 -22.18
CA MET A 18 -3.65 5.03 -20.85
C MET A 18 -5.16 4.81 -20.88
N ILE A 19 -5.86 5.48 -21.80
CA ILE A 19 -7.31 5.31 -22.02
C ILE A 19 -7.63 3.86 -22.42
N HIS A 20 -6.78 3.25 -23.26
CA HIS A 20 -6.96 1.86 -23.66
C HIS A 20 -6.83 0.92 -22.46
N MET A 21 -5.80 1.08 -21.63
CA MET A 21 -5.65 0.31 -20.38
C MET A 21 -6.88 0.48 -19.49
N ASP A 22 -7.35 1.71 -19.27
CA ASP A 22 -8.53 1.94 -18.44
C ASP A 22 -9.80 1.27 -18.98
N ARG A 23 -9.92 1.17 -20.31
CA ARG A 23 -11.07 0.56 -20.98
C ARG A 23 -11.03 -0.96 -21.10
N THR A 24 -9.86 -1.57 -20.99
CA THR A 24 -9.68 -3.00 -21.23
C THR A 24 -9.28 -3.78 -19.99
N ILE A 25 -8.64 -3.12 -19.04
CA ILE A 25 -8.27 -3.70 -17.75
C ILE A 25 -9.31 -3.22 -16.73
N LEU A 26 -10.17 -4.15 -16.33
CA LEU A 26 -11.27 -3.85 -15.41
C LEU A 26 -10.80 -3.71 -13.96
N ASP A 27 -9.60 -4.21 -13.68
CA ASP A 27 -8.97 -4.26 -12.37
C ASP A 27 -7.98 -3.09 -12.16
N SER A 28 -8.27 -2.24 -11.17
CA SER A 28 -7.41 -1.10 -10.80
C SER A 28 -6.17 -1.47 -9.97
N PHE A 29 -5.91 -2.75 -9.76
CA PHE A 29 -4.61 -3.27 -9.33
C PHE A 29 -3.57 -3.35 -10.46
N SER A 30 -3.93 -3.07 -11.71
CA SER A 30 -2.91 -2.82 -12.75
C SER A 30 -2.08 -1.58 -12.38
N HIS A 31 -0.76 -1.75 -12.27
CA HIS A 31 0.12 -0.80 -11.59
C HIS A 31 1.32 -0.40 -12.45
N GLY A 32 1.46 0.91 -12.69
CA GLY A 32 2.62 1.51 -13.37
C GLY A 32 3.63 2.11 -12.39
N ASN A 33 4.92 1.98 -12.68
CA ASN A 33 5.99 2.60 -11.91
C ASN A 33 6.58 3.77 -12.70
N LEU A 34 6.91 4.85 -12.01
CA LEU A 34 7.52 6.07 -12.53
C LEU A 34 8.75 6.44 -11.70
N GLY A 35 9.74 7.08 -12.31
CA GLY A 35 10.94 7.56 -11.63
C GLY A 35 11.98 6.46 -11.33
N PRO A 36 13.03 6.78 -10.55
CA PRO A 36 13.22 8.04 -9.82
C PRO A 36 13.70 9.22 -10.66
N GLU A 37 14.24 8.95 -11.84
CA GLU A 37 14.80 9.97 -12.72
C GLU A 37 13.72 10.79 -13.46
N ASP A 38 14.04 12.06 -13.68
CA ASP A 38 13.24 12.97 -14.49
C ASP A 38 13.44 12.66 -15.98
N THR A 39 12.39 12.16 -16.63
CA THR A 39 12.41 11.80 -18.05
C THR A 39 11.29 12.48 -18.81
N LYS A 40 11.55 12.81 -20.08
CA LYS A 40 10.51 13.33 -21.01
C LYS A 40 9.28 12.43 -21.04
N ALA A 41 9.48 11.11 -21.09
CA ALA A 41 8.37 10.14 -21.05
C ALA A 41 7.58 10.23 -19.74
N GLY A 42 8.27 10.36 -18.60
CA GLY A 42 7.65 10.50 -17.30
C GLY A 42 6.76 11.74 -17.19
N ARG A 43 7.25 12.90 -17.63
CA ARG A 43 6.47 14.15 -17.65
C ARG A 43 5.22 14.06 -18.52
N LEU A 44 5.32 13.42 -19.69
CA LEU A 44 4.17 13.21 -20.56
C LEU A 44 3.13 12.25 -19.97
N VAL A 45 3.59 11.22 -19.24
CA VAL A 45 2.70 10.33 -18.48
C VAL A 45 1.95 11.11 -17.40
N LEU A 46 2.64 11.97 -16.63
CA LEU A 46 2.01 12.82 -15.61
C LEU A 46 0.96 13.76 -16.19
N LYS A 47 1.26 14.36 -17.35
CA LYS A 47 0.29 15.19 -18.08
C LYS A 47 -0.92 14.36 -18.52
N ALA A 48 -0.71 13.17 -19.09
CA ALA A 48 -1.79 12.31 -19.55
C ALA A 48 -2.72 11.89 -18.40
N ILE A 49 -2.19 11.43 -17.26
CA ILE A 49 -3.02 10.97 -16.13
C ILE A 49 -3.80 12.13 -15.49
N ALA A 50 -3.21 13.33 -15.43
CA ALA A 50 -3.88 14.53 -14.92
C ALA A 50 -5.06 14.96 -15.82
N GLU A 51 -4.90 14.81 -17.14
CA GLU A 51 -5.94 15.12 -18.13
C GLU A 51 -7.05 14.06 -18.18
N THR A 52 -6.73 12.76 -18.10
CA THR A 52 -7.75 11.72 -18.27
C THR A 52 -8.49 11.40 -16.98
N ARG A 53 -7.81 11.48 -15.83
CA ARG A 53 -8.39 11.15 -14.51
C ARG A 53 -9.10 9.79 -14.53
N ASP A 54 -8.43 8.82 -15.12
CA ASP A 54 -8.87 7.44 -15.17
C ASP A 54 -8.46 6.70 -13.90
N ALA A 55 -9.20 5.66 -13.52
CA ALA A 55 -8.85 4.87 -12.34
C ALA A 55 -7.67 3.93 -12.65
N VAL A 56 -7.56 3.46 -13.89
CA VAL A 56 -6.56 2.47 -14.30
C VAL A 56 -5.61 3.08 -15.34
N PRO A 57 -4.30 2.76 -15.33
CA PRO A 57 -3.62 2.01 -14.28
C PRO A 57 -3.50 2.84 -13.00
N ASN A 58 -3.38 2.17 -11.86
CA ASN A 58 -2.78 2.78 -10.69
C ASN A 58 -1.30 3.11 -10.98
N MET A 59 -0.71 4.09 -10.29
CA MET A 59 0.69 4.44 -10.50
C MET A 59 1.41 4.83 -9.21
N THR A 60 2.70 4.52 -9.16
CA THR A 60 3.62 4.96 -8.10
C THR A 60 4.86 5.63 -8.69
N MET A 61 5.23 6.76 -8.12
CA MET A 61 6.51 7.43 -8.28
C MET A 61 7.49 6.88 -7.24
N LYS A 62 8.59 6.29 -7.71
CA LYS A 62 9.75 5.95 -6.88
C LYS A 62 10.49 7.26 -6.60
N TYR A 63 10.31 7.84 -5.43
CA TYR A 63 10.89 9.13 -5.10
C TYR A 63 12.22 8.94 -4.36
N ASP A 64 13.26 9.62 -4.83
CA ASP A 64 14.55 9.72 -4.17
C ASP A 64 15.02 11.18 -4.24
N GLU A 65 15.24 11.82 -3.10
CA GLU A 65 15.65 13.24 -3.04
C GLU A 65 16.98 13.52 -3.76
N ASP A 66 17.85 12.51 -3.92
CA ASP A 66 19.14 12.66 -4.60
C ASP A 66 19.03 12.50 -6.13
N LEU A 67 17.95 11.87 -6.63
CA LEU A 67 17.77 11.51 -8.05
C LEU A 67 16.58 12.21 -8.71
N THR A 68 15.56 12.55 -7.93
CA THR A 68 14.33 13.18 -8.39
C THR A 68 14.44 14.69 -8.25
N SER A 69 14.43 15.41 -9.38
CA SER A 69 14.43 16.88 -9.35
C SER A 69 13.15 17.42 -8.69
N ASP A 70 13.27 18.52 -7.95
CA ASP A 70 12.11 19.18 -7.33
C ASP A 70 11.05 19.58 -8.36
N ALA A 71 11.49 20.02 -9.55
CA ALA A 71 10.59 20.36 -10.65
C ALA A 71 9.77 19.15 -11.11
N PHE A 72 10.36 17.96 -11.17
CA PHE A 72 9.65 16.75 -11.54
C PHE A 72 8.76 16.24 -10.40
N ALA A 73 9.26 16.26 -9.17
CA ALA A 73 8.47 15.89 -7.99
C ALA A 73 7.21 16.76 -7.85
N LEU A 74 7.32 18.06 -8.13
CA LEU A 74 6.19 18.99 -8.12
C LEU A 74 5.15 18.66 -9.20
N GLU A 75 5.58 18.21 -10.39
CA GLU A 75 4.65 17.71 -11.41
C GLU A 75 3.96 16.42 -10.98
N CYS A 76 4.68 15.50 -10.31
CA CYS A 76 4.07 14.31 -9.72
C CYS A 76 2.99 14.69 -8.70
N VAL A 77 3.26 15.68 -7.83
CA VAL A 77 2.27 16.16 -6.85
C VAL A 77 1.05 16.75 -7.56
N LYS A 78 1.25 17.62 -8.56
CA LYS A 78 0.13 18.21 -9.32
C LYS A 78 -0.73 17.15 -9.99
N ALA A 79 -0.11 16.12 -10.58
CA ALA A 79 -0.83 15.00 -11.17
C ALA A 79 -1.59 14.17 -10.11
N ALA A 80 -0.97 13.93 -8.94
CA ALA A 80 -1.60 13.23 -7.83
C ALA A 80 -2.82 13.96 -7.29
N LEU A 81 -2.74 15.28 -7.10
CA LEU A 81 -3.88 16.10 -6.70
C LEU A 81 -5.01 16.08 -7.74
N ALA A 82 -4.68 16.04 -9.04
CA ALA A 82 -5.66 16.03 -10.13
C ALA A 82 -6.31 14.66 -10.41
N SER A 83 -5.61 13.56 -10.13
CA SER A 83 -6.01 12.21 -10.60
C SER A 83 -5.89 11.11 -9.54
N ALA A 84 -5.56 11.47 -8.30
CA ALA A 84 -5.21 10.58 -7.19
C ALA A 84 -4.00 9.65 -7.44
N LYS A 85 -3.22 9.88 -8.51
CA LYS A 85 -1.99 9.17 -8.86
C LYS A 85 -0.93 10.10 -9.50
N PRO A 86 0.36 9.83 -9.33
CA PRO A 86 0.94 8.68 -8.66
C PRO A 86 0.90 8.78 -7.12
N SER A 87 0.96 7.64 -6.44
CA SER A 87 1.44 7.59 -5.05
C SER A 87 2.97 7.75 -5.02
N PHE A 88 3.54 7.98 -3.85
CA PHE A 88 4.98 8.18 -3.67
C PHE A 88 5.56 7.06 -2.81
N ALA A 89 6.54 6.34 -3.35
CA ALA A 89 7.31 5.32 -2.64
C ALA A 89 8.68 5.86 -2.28
N ASN A 90 9.11 5.66 -1.03
CA ASN A 90 10.45 5.98 -0.57
C ASN A 90 11.47 5.04 -1.23
N HIS A 91 12.07 5.52 -2.32
CA HIS A 91 12.93 4.69 -3.16
C HIS A 91 14.16 4.18 -2.40
N LYS A 92 14.78 5.02 -1.57
CA LYS A 92 15.94 4.65 -0.74
C LYS A 92 15.64 3.45 0.16
N MET A 93 14.48 3.46 0.84
CA MET A 93 14.07 2.34 1.69
C MET A 93 13.87 1.06 0.88
N PHE A 94 13.00 1.08 -0.14
CA PHE A 94 12.74 -0.11 -0.95
C PHE A 94 13.99 -0.68 -1.60
N ARG A 95 14.86 0.18 -2.12
CA ARG A 95 16.12 -0.22 -2.77
C ARG A 95 17.10 -0.86 -1.79
N SER A 96 17.17 -0.38 -0.56
CA SER A 96 18.04 -0.97 0.48
C SER A 96 17.61 -2.39 0.88
N GLU A 97 16.33 -2.72 0.77
CA GLU A 97 15.75 -3.99 1.21
C GLU A 97 15.52 -4.97 0.05
N LEU A 98 15.13 -4.46 -1.12
CA LEU A 98 14.73 -5.22 -2.29
C LEU A 98 15.65 -5.00 -3.50
N GLY A 99 16.74 -4.25 -3.37
CA GLY A 99 17.66 -3.93 -4.47
C GLY A 99 17.05 -3.00 -5.53
N GLU A 100 17.83 -2.68 -6.57
CA GLU A 100 17.45 -1.72 -7.62
C GLU A 100 16.23 -2.18 -8.45
N ASP A 101 16.16 -3.47 -8.78
CA ASP A 101 15.14 -4.05 -9.67
C ASP A 101 13.79 -4.33 -8.99
N TYR A 102 13.46 -3.63 -7.89
CA TYR A 102 12.14 -3.76 -7.29
C TYR A 102 11.09 -3.01 -8.12
N VAL A 103 9.83 -3.42 -7.99
CA VAL A 103 8.66 -2.72 -8.52
C VAL A 103 7.59 -2.66 -7.46
N ILE A 104 6.72 -1.66 -7.58
CA ILE A 104 5.43 -1.64 -6.89
C ILE A 104 4.39 -2.29 -7.79
N ALA A 105 3.69 -3.28 -7.26
CA ALA A 105 2.64 -4.02 -7.97
C ALA A 105 1.33 -4.02 -7.17
N SER A 106 0.20 -4.18 -7.88
CA SER A 106 -1.14 -4.24 -7.29
C SER A 106 -1.40 -3.02 -6.39
N CYS A 107 -1.53 -3.23 -5.08
CA CYS A 107 -1.72 -2.18 -4.10
C CYS A 107 -0.52 -1.23 -3.99
N TYR A 108 0.45 -1.66 -3.21
CA TYR A 108 1.72 -0.99 -2.94
C TYR A 108 2.82 -2.04 -2.70
N ASN A 109 2.66 -3.21 -3.33
CA ASN A 109 3.48 -4.38 -3.02
C ASN A 109 4.87 -4.18 -3.62
N GLY A 110 5.86 -3.94 -2.77
CA GLY A 110 7.26 -3.94 -3.14
C GLY A 110 7.75 -5.36 -3.36
N LEU A 111 8.04 -5.71 -4.62
CA LEU A 111 8.48 -7.04 -5.04
C LEU A 111 9.57 -6.92 -6.11
N LYS A 112 10.34 -7.99 -6.35
CA LYS A 112 11.34 -8.01 -7.43
C LYS A 112 10.66 -8.02 -8.79
N TYR A 113 11.24 -7.31 -9.76
CA TYR A 113 10.79 -7.36 -11.16
C TYR A 113 10.95 -8.74 -11.77
N GLY A 114 9.89 -9.24 -12.41
CA GLY A 114 9.80 -10.64 -12.86
C GLY A 114 9.70 -11.65 -11.71
N GLY A 115 9.41 -11.19 -10.49
CA GLY A 115 9.14 -12.00 -9.32
C GLY A 115 7.67 -11.96 -8.93
N GLY A 116 7.40 -12.31 -7.67
CA GLY A 116 6.06 -12.33 -7.13
C GLY A 116 6.03 -12.75 -5.67
N SER A 117 4.82 -12.85 -5.13
CA SER A 117 4.58 -13.48 -3.84
C SER A 117 3.78 -14.76 -4.08
N TYR A 118 4.28 -15.91 -3.63
CA TYR A 118 3.54 -17.18 -3.72
C TYR A 118 2.21 -17.13 -2.96
N THR A 119 2.18 -16.36 -1.87
CA THR A 119 1.04 -16.27 -0.97
C THR A 119 1.09 -14.98 -0.17
N LEU A 120 -0.10 -14.42 0.05
CA LEU A 120 -0.36 -13.44 1.09
C LEU A 120 -1.41 -14.04 2.02
N CYS A 121 -1.00 -14.38 3.24
CA CYS A 121 -1.89 -14.69 4.35
C CYS A 121 -1.79 -13.55 5.36
N ARG A 122 -2.84 -13.33 6.15
CA ARG A 122 -2.88 -12.21 7.07
C ARG A 122 -3.36 -12.58 8.46
N LEU A 123 -2.72 -11.98 9.45
CA LEU A 123 -3.20 -11.93 10.82
C LEU A 123 -4.28 -10.84 10.93
N ILE A 124 -5.35 -11.13 11.67
CA ILE A 124 -6.30 -10.11 12.13
C ILE A 124 -6.02 -9.89 13.61
N LEU A 125 -5.15 -8.93 13.93
CA LEU A 125 -4.58 -8.78 15.26
C LEU A 125 -5.65 -8.51 16.32
N GLY A 126 -6.66 -7.69 16.01
CA GLY A 126 -7.79 -7.45 16.91
C GLY A 126 -8.54 -8.73 17.31
N ASN A 127 -8.68 -9.72 16.42
CA ASN A 127 -9.31 -11.00 16.77
C ASN A 127 -8.44 -11.86 17.68
N ILE A 128 -7.13 -11.76 17.54
CA ILE A 128 -6.18 -12.43 18.44
C ILE A 128 -6.24 -11.75 19.83
N ALA A 129 -6.30 -10.42 19.88
CA ALA A 129 -6.45 -9.64 21.11
C ALA A 129 -7.76 -9.96 21.84
N LYS A 130 -8.88 -10.11 21.13
CA LYS A 130 -10.17 -10.53 21.71
C LYS A 130 -10.05 -11.86 22.45
N ARG A 131 -9.28 -12.82 21.92
CA ARG A 131 -9.08 -14.16 22.50
C ARG A 131 -8.11 -14.18 23.68
N ALA A 132 -7.15 -13.26 23.73
CA ALA A 132 -6.19 -13.17 24.83
C ALA A 132 -6.87 -12.77 26.14
N LYS A 133 -6.32 -13.17 27.28
CA LYS A 133 -6.83 -12.71 28.59
C LYS A 133 -6.40 -11.28 28.90
N ASP A 134 -5.14 -10.98 28.61
CA ASP A 134 -4.45 -9.72 28.91
C ASP A 134 -3.30 -9.53 27.91
N THR A 135 -2.52 -8.46 28.07
CA THR A 135 -1.39 -8.14 27.20
C THR A 135 -0.31 -9.21 27.23
N LYS A 136 -0.07 -9.81 28.40
CA LYS A 136 0.95 -10.85 28.58
C LYS A 136 0.56 -12.11 27.82
N ASP A 137 -0.67 -12.59 28.00
CA ASP A 137 -1.19 -13.76 27.30
C ASP A 137 -1.24 -13.55 25.78
N PHE A 138 -1.53 -12.33 25.32
CA PHE A 138 -1.45 -11.99 23.91
C PHE A 138 -0.04 -12.17 23.35
N LEU A 139 0.96 -11.54 23.97
CA LEU A 139 2.33 -11.49 23.47
C LEU A 139 3.06 -12.82 23.62
N GLU A 140 2.83 -13.55 24.71
CA GLU A 140 3.59 -14.76 25.05
C GLU A 140 2.91 -16.04 24.53
N ASN A 141 1.58 -16.04 24.32
CA ASN A 141 0.85 -17.25 23.96
C ASN A 141 0.03 -17.11 22.67
N GLN A 142 -0.95 -16.20 22.63
CA GLN A 142 -1.93 -16.17 21.52
C GLN A 142 -1.30 -15.74 20.20
N LEU A 143 -0.52 -14.66 20.20
CA LEU A 143 0.12 -14.16 18.99
C LEU A 143 1.16 -15.16 18.43
N PRO A 144 2.11 -15.69 19.22
CA PRO A 144 3.04 -16.71 18.75
C PRO A 144 2.35 -17.93 18.14
N TYR A 145 1.31 -18.45 18.79
CA TYR A 145 0.55 -19.61 18.30
C TYR A 145 -0.09 -19.35 16.92
N VAL A 146 -0.74 -18.20 16.74
CA VAL A 146 -1.40 -17.88 15.46
C VAL A 146 -0.37 -17.59 14.36
N MET A 147 0.76 -16.95 14.69
CA MET A 147 1.85 -16.75 13.74
C MET A 147 2.44 -18.07 13.24
N GLU A 148 2.65 -19.05 14.14
CA GLU A 148 3.14 -20.38 13.76
C GLU A 148 2.19 -21.08 12.78
N ILE A 149 0.87 -21.03 13.05
CA ILE A 149 -0.13 -21.61 12.15
C ILE A 149 -0.09 -20.94 10.77
N GLN A 150 -0.02 -19.59 10.74
CA GLN A 150 0.04 -18.86 9.48
C GLN A 150 1.30 -19.22 8.69
N ALA A 151 2.47 -19.26 9.34
CA ALA A 151 3.73 -19.60 8.70
C ALA A 151 3.70 -21.01 8.09
N ARG A 152 3.25 -22.01 8.86
CA ARG A 152 3.10 -23.40 8.36
C ARG A 152 2.13 -23.50 7.19
N TYR A 153 1.01 -22.76 7.24
CA TYR A 153 0.06 -22.73 6.14
C TYR A 153 0.67 -22.08 4.88
N MET A 154 1.42 -21.00 5.05
CA MET A 154 2.15 -20.37 3.95
C MET A 154 3.22 -21.30 3.37
N ASP A 155 3.98 -22.02 4.21
CA ASP A 155 4.97 -23.00 3.76
C ASP A 155 4.34 -24.09 2.90
N GLU A 156 3.20 -24.65 3.31
CA GLU A 156 2.51 -25.67 2.52
C GLU A 156 1.99 -25.13 1.18
N ARG A 157 1.50 -23.88 1.15
CA ARG A 157 1.09 -23.24 -0.12
C ARG A 157 2.28 -23.07 -1.07
N ILE A 158 3.44 -22.67 -0.53
CA ILE A 158 4.67 -22.52 -1.31
C ILE A 158 5.17 -23.88 -1.80
N ARG A 159 5.18 -24.89 -0.93
CA ARG A 159 5.57 -26.25 -1.27
C ARG A 159 4.69 -26.80 -2.39
N PHE A 160 3.37 -26.67 -2.28
CA PHE A 160 2.45 -27.11 -3.32
C PHE A 160 2.69 -26.40 -4.66
N ILE A 161 2.78 -25.07 -4.68
CA ILE A 161 2.95 -24.34 -5.95
C ILE A 161 4.29 -24.66 -6.63
N VAL A 162 5.37 -24.81 -5.85
CA VAL A 162 6.71 -25.05 -6.40
C VAL A 162 6.98 -26.53 -6.71
N GLU A 163 6.52 -27.45 -5.87
CA GLU A 163 6.88 -28.87 -5.96
C GLU A 163 5.82 -29.73 -6.67
N GLU A 164 4.53 -29.36 -6.59
CA GLU A 164 3.43 -30.24 -7.05
C GLU A 164 2.60 -29.67 -8.21
N SER A 165 2.38 -28.35 -8.24
CA SER A 165 1.40 -27.75 -9.15
C SER A 165 1.82 -27.71 -10.62
N GLY A 166 3.13 -27.81 -10.89
CA GLY A 166 3.69 -27.63 -12.23
C GLY A 166 3.59 -26.19 -12.76
N PHE A 167 3.33 -25.19 -11.92
CA PHE A 167 3.06 -23.81 -12.34
C PHE A 167 4.24 -23.21 -13.11
N PHE A 168 5.45 -23.27 -12.56
CA PHE A 168 6.63 -22.65 -13.19
C PHE A 168 7.12 -23.42 -14.41
N GLU A 169 6.80 -24.71 -14.51
CA GLU A 169 7.14 -25.58 -15.63
C GLU A 169 6.20 -25.34 -16.82
N ASN A 170 4.94 -25.02 -16.56
CA ASN A 170 3.88 -25.04 -17.58
C ASN A 170 3.32 -23.67 -17.96
N ASN A 171 3.35 -22.69 -17.04
CA ASN A 171 2.76 -21.37 -17.28
C ASN A 171 3.54 -20.58 -18.34
N PHE A 172 2.83 -19.94 -19.28
CA PHE A 172 3.44 -19.16 -20.35
C PHE A 172 4.30 -18.01 -19.81
N LEU A 173 3.94 -17.40 -18.67
CA LEU A 173 4.72 -16.32 -18.05
C LEU A 173 6.13 -16.80 -17.67
N ALA A 174 6.25 -18.03 -17.17
CA ALA A 174 7.55 -18.61 -16.83
C ALA A 174 8.29 -19.08 -18.09
N LYS A 175 7.59 -19.75 -19.02
CA LYS A 175 8.18 -20.24 -20.29
C LYS A 175 8.74 -19.12 -21.17
N GLU A 176 8.07 -17.98 -21.20
CA GLU A 176 8.47 -16.80 -21.98
C GLU A 176 9.41 -15.87 -21.20
N GLY A 177 9.74 -16.19 -19.94
CA GLY A 177 10.70 -15.45 -19.12
C GLY A 177 10.17 -14.14 -18.52
N PHE A 178 8.85 -13.92 -18.51
CA PHE A 178 8.24 -12.78 -17.82
C PHE A 178 8.35 -12.89 -16.30
N ILE A 179 8.32 -14.12 -15.78
CA ILE A 179 8.53 -14.40 -14.36
C ILE A 179 9.61 -15.45 -14.16
N SER A 180 10.29 -15.39 -13.02
CA SER A 180 11.30 -16.38 -12.63
C SER A 180 11.12 -16.76 -11.17
N ARG A 181 11.03 -18.06 -10.88
CA ARG A 181 10.71 -18.60 -9.54
C ARG A 181 11.68 -18.11 -8.46
N ASP A 182 12.98 -18.04 -8.76
CA ASP A 182 14.01 -17.53 -7.83
C ASP A 182 13.84 -16.05 -7.45
N LYS A 183 12.98 -15.31 -8.14
CA LYS A 183 12.59 -13.93 -7.81
C LYS A 183 11.33 -13.85 -6.94
N PHE A 184 10.73 -14.98 -6.58
CA PHE A 184 9.54 -15.01 -5.74
C PHE A 184 9.90 -15.04 -4.25
N THR A 185 8.95 -14.59 -3.45
CA THR A 185 8.98 -14.62 -1.99
C THR A 185 7.58 -14.95 -1.46
N ALA A 186 7.30 -14.71 -0.19
CA ALA A 186 5.94 -14.67 0.34
C ALA A 186 5.74 -13.43 1.22
N MET A 187 4.51 -12.93 1.26
CA MET A 187 4.14 -11.76 2.05
C MET A 187 3.41 -12.23 3.32
N PHE A 188 4.01 -11.97 4.47
CA PHE A 188 3.43 -12.25 5.78
C PHE A 188 2.61 -11.03 6.22
N GLY A 189 1.31 -11.10 5.98
CA GLY A 189 0.38 -9.99 6.15
C GLY A 189 -0.10 -9.81 7.59
N LEU A 190 -0.47 -8.57 7.92
CA LEU A 190 -1.26 -8.25 9.12
C LEU A 190 -2.22 -7.09 8.88
N VAL A 191 -3.30 -7.06 9.68
CA VAL A 191 -4.27 -5.97 9.80
C VAL A 191 -4.69 -5.79 11.25
N GLY A 192 -5.23 -4.61 11.58
CA GLY A 192 -5.88 -4.34 12.85
C GLY A 192 -4.93 -4.14 14.03
N LEU A 193 -3.77 -3.50 13.81
CA LEU A 193 -2.85 -3.18 14.91
C LEU A 193 -3.50 -2.23 15.93
N ALA A 194 -4.15 -1.17 15.46
CA ALA A 194 -4.88 -0.23 16.32
C ALA A 194 -5.93 -0.97 17.16
N ASP A 195 -6.74 -1.83 16.51
CA ASP A 195 -7.76 -2.62 17.19
C ASP A 195 -7.16 -3.53 18.27
N ALA A 196 -6.02 -4.17 18.00
CA ALA A 196 -5.35 -5.01 18.97
C ALA A 196 -4.84 -4.22 20.17
N VAL A 197 -4.19 -3.08 19.92
CA VAL A 197 -3.66 -2.20 20.96
C VAL A 197 -4.79 -1.71 21.87
N ASP A 198 -5.85 -1.16 21.28
CA ASP A 198 -6.97 -0.61 22.03
C ASP A 198 -7.67 -1.68 22.89
N ILE A 199 -7.93 -2.87 22.33
CA ILE A 199 -8.56 -3.98 23.05
C ILE A 199 -7.70 -4.46 24.22
N LEU A 200 -6.38 -4.50 24.05
CA LEU A 200 -5.47 -4.94 25.10
C LEU A 200 -5.40 -3.91 26.23
N LEU A 201 -5.31 -2.61 25.90
CA LEU A 201 -5.30 -1.55 26.91
C LEU A 201 -6.63 -1.48 27.68
N GLU A 202 -7.76 -1.69 27.00
CA GLU A 202 -9.06 -1.82 27.67
C GLU A 202 -9.07 -2.99 28.68
N LYS A 203 -8.48 -4.14 28.31
CA LYS A 203 -8.36 -5.31 29.21
C LYS A 203 -7.46 -5.06 30.42
N GLU A 204 -6.47 -4.18 30.28
CA GLU A 204 -5.61 -3.73 31.39
C GLU A 204 -6.26 -2.61 32.23
N GLY A 205 -7.46 -2.15 31.87
CA GLY A 205 -8.18 -1.10 32.59
C GLY A 205 -7.82 0.33 32.17
N HIS A 206 -7.26 0.50 30.97
CA HIS A 206 -6.80 1.79 30.43
C HIS A 206 -7.49 2.18 29.11
N PRO A 207 -8.83 2.31 29.06
CA PRO A 207 -9.56 2.64 27.83
C PRO A 207 -9.26 4.06 27.30
N GLU A 208 -8.66 4.93 28.11
CA GLU A 208 -8.24 6.29 27.73
C GLU A 208 -7.02 6.31 26.79
N TYR A 209 -6.20 5.26 26.80
CA TYR A 209 -5.02 5.16 25.94
C TYR A 209 -5.42 4.60 24.58
N ARG A 210 -5.65 5.51 23.63
CA ARG A 210 -6.07 5.19 22.26
C ARG A 210 -4.89 5.20 21.29
N PHE A 211 -4.88 4.26 20.35
CA PHE A 211 -3.90 4.22 19.27
C PHE A 211 -3.95 5.50 18.42
N GLY A 212 -2.78 6.10 18.15
CA GLY A 212 -2.70 7.40 17.47
C GLY A 212 -2.77 8.63 18.38
N HIS A 213 -3.10 8.46 19.66
CA HIS A 213 -3.29 9.57 20.59
C HIS A 213 -2.49 9.48 21.90
N SER A 214 -1.92 8.32 22.21
CA SER A 214 -1.13 8.11 23.44
C SER A 214 0.21 7.44 23.16
N GLU A 215 1.20 7.80 23.98
CA GLU A 215 2.53 7.19 23.92
C GLU A 215 2.48 5.73 24.36
N GLU A 216 1.63 5.40 25.33
CA GLU A 216 1.39 4.05 25.84
C GLU A 216 0.84 3.13 24.75
N ALA A 217 -0.16 3.58 23.99
CA ALA A 217 -0.69 2.82 22.85
C ALA A 217 0.34 2.65 21.74
N THR A 218 1.13 3.69 21.46
CA THR A 218 2.22 3.61 20.48
C THR A 218 3.29 2.60 20.91
N ALA A 219 3.69 2.64 22.19
CA ALA A 219 4.67 1.71 22.76
C ALA A 219 4.18 0.27 22.75
N LEU A 220 2.91 0.03 23.06
CA LEU A 220 2.31 -1.30 22.95
C LEU A 220 2.29 -1.79 21.49
N GLY A 221 1.90 -0.92 20.55
CA GLY A 221 1.94 -1.23 19.13
C GLY A 221 3.34 -1.63 18.65
N VAL A 222 4.36 -0.88 19.07
CA VAL A 222 5.77 -1.19 18.77
C VAL A 222 6.16 -2.56 19.34
N LYS A 223 5.81 -2.84 20.60
CA LYS A 223 6.09 -4.13 21.24
C LYS A 223 5.45 -5.32 20.50
N ILE A 224 4.21 -5.16 20.02
CA ILE A 224 3.53 -6.17 19.19
C ILE A 224 4.29 -6.38 17.89
N MET A 225 4.68 -5.29 17.22
CA MET A 225 5.43 -5.36 15.96
C MET A 225 6.82 -5.97 16.12
N ASP A 226 7.52 -5.70 17.22
CA ASP A 226 8.80 -6.32 17.54
C ASP A 226 8.69 -7.85 17.64
N VAL A 227 7.64 -8.37 18.30
CA VAL A 227 7.38 -9.81 18.38
C VAL A 227 7.12 -10.41 17.00
N ILE A 228 6.30 -9.75 16.17
CA ILE A 228 5.97 -10.21 14.82
C ILE A 228 7.22 -10.19 13.92
N ASN A 229 7.98 -9.10 13.96
CA ASN A 229 9.20 -8.93 13.17
C ASN A 229 10.26 -9.95 13.57
N ASN A 230 10.47 -10.16 14.86
CA ASN A 230 11.41 -11.17 15.34
C ASN A 230 10.97 -12.58 14.92
N PHE A 231 9.69 -12.92 15.01
CA PHE A 231 9.18 -14.21 14.52
C PHE A 231 9.46 -14.38 13.02
N ASN A 232 9.09 -13.39 12.20
CA ASN A 232 9.25 -13.45 10.75
C ASN A 232 10.72 -13.57 10.32
N ASN A 233 11.63 -12.84 10.98
CA ASN A 233 13.06 -12.90 10.69
C ASN A 233 13.71 -14.23 11.09
N ASN A 234 13.10 -14.99 12.01
CA ASN A 234 13.57 -16.32 12.39
C ASN A 234 12.88 -17.45 11.62
N HIS A 235 11.85 -17.15 10.82
CA HIS A 235 11.21 -18.13 9.93
C HIS A 235 11.95 -18.22 8.60
N TYR A 236 12.42 -19.41 8.24
CA TYR A 236 13.16 -19.65 6.99
C TYR A 236 12.36 -20.53 6.03
N ASN A 237 12.33 -20.14 4.76
CA ASN A 237 11.80 -20.92 3.65
C ASN A 237 12.77 -20.88 2.45
N LYS A 238 13.23 -22.05 2.02
CA LYS A 238 14.21 -22.24 0.93
C LYS A 238 13.78 -21.65 -0.42
N TYR A 239 12.49 -21.40 -0.62
CA TYR A 239 11.92 -20.88 -1.86
C TYR A 239 11.77 -19.36 -1.91
N CYS A 240 12.22 -18.65 -0.87
CA CYS A 240 12.24 -17.19 -0.82
C CYS A 240 13.66 -16.65 -1.07
N GLU A 241 14.38 -17.17 -2.06
CA GLU A 241 15.78 -16.82 -2.35
C GLU A 241 15.98 -15.32 -2.60
N ALA A 242 15.02 -14.68 -3.27
CA ALA A 242 14.98 -13.26 -3.58
C ALA A 242 15.09 -12.34 -2.36
N THR A 243 14.74 -12.86 -1.19
CA THR A 243 14.64 -12.15 0.09
C THR A 243 15.41 -12.88 1.19
N GLY A 244 16.47 -13.60 0.82
CA GLY A 244 17.39 -14.25 1.77
C GLY A 244 16.80 -15.47 2.48
N GLY A 245 15.75 -16.08 1.94
CA GLY A 245 15.06 -17.20 2.55
C GLY A 245 13.99 -16.80 3.57
N HIS A 246 13.60 -15.53 3.63
CA HIS A 246 12.60 -15.03 4.58
C HIS A 246 11.37 -14.48 3.88
N PHE A 247 10.22 -14.57 4.55
CA PHE A 247 9.02 -13.86 4.13
C PHE A 247 9.19 -12.35 4.34
N LEU A 248 8.44 -11.55 3.59
CA LEU A 248 8.39 -10.11 3.79
C LEU A 248 7.15 -9.72 4.59
N LEU A 249 7.33 -9.00 5.69
CA LEU A 249 6.19 -8.40 6.38
C LEU A 249 5.45 -7.43 5.46
N HIS A 250 4.12 -7.48 5.52
CA HIS A 250 3.21 -6.67 4.72
C HIS A 250 2.09 -6.11 5.60
N ALA A 251 1.92 -4.79 5.63
CA ALA A 251 0.72 -4.22 6.21
C ALA A 251 -0.38 -4.33 5.16
N GLN A 252 -1.51 -4.95 5.47
CA GLN A 252 -2.59 -5.08 4.50
C GLN A 252 -3.68 -4.04 4.74
N VAL A 253 -4.37 -3.68 3.67
CA VAL A 253 -5.18 -2.47 3.58
C VAL A 253 -6.62 -2.61 4.07
N GLY A 254 -6.95 -3.77 4.65
CA GLY A 254 -8.32 -4.26 4.79
C GLY A 254 -8.84 -4.83 3.46
N ILE A 255 -9.87 -5.68 3.51
CA ILE A 255 -10.62 -6.13 2.33
C ILE A 255 -12.07 -5.67 2.46
N ALA A 256 -12.80 -5.63 1.34
CA ALA A 256 -14.17 -5.11 1.31
C ALA A 256 -15.14 -5.79 2.31
N SER A 257 -14.85 -7.03 2.72
CA SER A 257 -15.64 -7.79 3.69
C SER A 257 -15.17 -7.64 5.15
N ASP A 258 -14.12 -6.86 5.41
CA ASP A 258 -13.68 -6.60 6.78
C ASP A 258 -14.70 -5.71 7.49
N LEU A 259 -15.09 -6.12 8.69
CA LEU A 259 -16.00 -5.38 9.55
C LEU A 259 -15.22 -4.93 10.78
N GLN A 260 -15.12 -3.63 11.00
CA GLN A 260 -14.44 -3.04 12.17
C GLN A 260 -12.99 -3.55 12.33
N VAL A 261 -12.24 -3.53 11.23
CA VAL A 261 -10.81 -3.87 11.23
C VAL A 261 -10.03 -2.69 10.66
N THR A 262 -9.15 -2.12 11.47
CA THR A 262 -8.30 -1.01 11.04
C THR A 262 -7.24 -1.51 10.04
N PRO A 263 -7.02 -0.84 8.89
CA PRO A 263 -6.02 -1.25 7.91
C PRO A 263 -4.59 -1.27 8.49
N GLY A 264 -3.90 -2.40 8.38
CA GLY A 264 -2.48 -2.53 8.70
C GLY A 264 -2.11 -1.95 10.07
N THR A 265 -1.28 -0.91 10.04
CA THR A 265 -0.82 -0.14 11.21
C THR A 265 -1.31 1.31 11.19
N ARG A 266 -2.38 1.59 10.45
CA ARG A 266 -2.94 2.94 10.36
C ARG A 266 -3.64 3.33 11.65
N ILE A 267 -3.75 4.64 11.85
CA ILE A 267 -4.69 5.20 12.80
C ILE A 267 -6.11 4.99 12.24
N PRO A 268 -7.10 4.61 13.07
CA PRO A 268 -8.48 4.44 12.63
C PRO A 268 -9.00 5.71 11.92
N ILE A 269 -9.81 5.50 10.88
CA ILE A 269 -10.40 6.62 10.13
C ILE A 269 -11.39 7.37 11.05
N GLY A 270 -11.26 8.70 11.09
CA GLY A 270 -12.01 9.56 12.00
C GLY A 270 -11.30 9.81 13.34
N GLU A 271 -10.31 8.98 13.68
CA GLU A 271 -9.45 9.14 14.86
C GLU A 271 -8.07 9.71 14.49
N GLU A 272 -7.86 10.22 13.27
CA GLU A 272 -6.55 10.78 12.94
C GLU A 272 -6.25 12.07 13.75
N PRO A 273 -5.01 12.27 14.26
CA PRO A 273 -4.62 13.50 14.94
C PRO A 273 -4.95 14.76 14.14
N GLU A 274 -5.29 15.85 14.84
CA GLU A 274 -5.59 17.14 14.21
C GLU A 274 -4.39 17.65 13.39
N ASN A 275 -3.21 17.61 13.98
CA ASN A 275 -1.98 17.99 13.29
C ASN A 275 -1.47 16.82 12.44
N LEU A 276 -1.25 17.07 11.14
CA LEU A 276 -0.68 16.10 10.21
C LEU A 276 0.69 15.60 10.67
N VAL A 277 1.52 16.46 11.25
CA VAL A 277 2.87 16.08 11.73
C VAL A 277 2.77 15.03 12.84
N ASP A 278 1.79 15.14 13.73
CA ASP A 278 1.58 14.18 14.81
C ASP A 278 1.13 12.82 14.25
N GLN A 279 0.23 12.82 13.26
CA GLN A 279 -0.12 11.60 12.54
C GLN A 279 1.13 10.96 11.90
N LEU A 280 1.94 11.73 11.17
CA LEU A 280 3.14 11.21 10.51
C LEU A 280 4.16 10.68 11.52
N ASN A 281 4.29 11.31 12.70
CA ASN A 281 5.14 10.84 13.78
C ASN A 281 4.70 9.46 14.26
N VAL A 282 3.41 9.27 14.58
CA VAL A 282 2.88 7.96 14.98
C VAL A 282 3.18 6.90 13.90
N LEU A 283 2.87 7.19 12.64
CA LEU A 283 3.07 6.26 11.52
C LEU A 283 4.55 5.89 11.33
N SER A 284 5.49 6.81 11.61
CA SER A 284 6.93 6.58 11.50
C SER A 284 7.44 5.45 12.39
N HIS A 285 6.74 5.15 13.51
CA HIS A 285 7.07 4.04 14.39
C HIS A 285 6.83 2.67 13.73
N PHE A 286 6.04 2.60 12.65
CA PHE A 286 5.59 1.32 12.10
C PHE A 286 6.08 1.05 10.68
N HIS A 287 6.30 2.07 9.85
CA HIS A 287 6.49 1.86 8.41
C HIS A 287 7.73 1.06 8.01
N HIS A 288 8.76 1.11 8.85
CA HIS A 288 10.01 0.41 8.63
C HIS A 288 9.88 -1.12 8.74
N TYR A 289 8.90 -1.64 9.49
CA TYR A 289 8.69 -3.08 9.62
C TYR A 289 8.25 -3.78 8.33
N PHE A 290 7.75 -3.05 7.33
CA PHE A 290 7.03 -3.63 6.20
C PHE A 290 7.78 -3.49 4.87
N PRO A 291 8.86 -4.25 4.62
CA PRO A 291 9.66 -4.12 3.39
C PRO A 291 8.84 -4.35 2.12
N SER A 292 7.80 -5.21 2.17
CA SER A 292 6.91 -5.44 1.02
C SER A 292 5.80 -4.41 0.87
N GLY A 293 5.62 -3.49 1.82
CA GLY A 293 4.67 -2.40 1.68
C GLY A 293 3.82 -2.12 2.91
N THR A 294 3.70 -0.82 3.18
CA THR A 294 2.68 -0.17 3.98
C THR A 294 2.56 1.26 3.49
N GLY A 295 1.43 1.90 3.69
CA GLY A 295 1.30 3.30 3.31
C GLY A 295 0.02 3.96 3.79
N ASP A 296 0.00 5.28 3.64
CA ASP A 296 -1.09 6.14 4.11
C ASP A 296 -1.61 7.05 3.01
N ILE A 297 -2.80 7.59 3.29
CA ILE A 297 -3.61 8.31 2.33
C ILE A 297 -4.04 9.62 2.98
N PHE A 298 -3.85 10.71 2.25
CA PHE A 298 -4.10 12.06 2.72
C PHE A 298 -4.92 12.81 1.65
N PRO A 299 -6.25 12.94 1.84
CA PRO A 299 -7.06 13.88 1.07
C PRO A 299 -6.62 15.30 1.43
N ILE A 300 -6.38 16.15 0.44
CA ILE A 300 -5.87 17.51 0.64
C ILE A 300 -6.97 18.53 0.35
N ASP A 301 -7.15 19.50 1.24
CA ASP A 301 -8.07 20.61 1.05
C ASP A 301 -7.50 21.61 0.03
N MET A 302 -8.14 21.70 -1.14
CA MET A 302 -7.73 22.60 -2.22
C MET A 302 -8.16 24.07 -2.01
N THR A 303 -8.86 24.39 -0.93
CA THR A 303 -9.22 25.77 -0.54
C THR A 303 -8.20 26.36 0.42
N VAL A 304 -7.58 25.53 1.26
CA VAL A 304 -6.55 25.92 2.24
C VAL A 304 -5.14 25.68 1.71
N HIS A 305 -4.90 24.55 1.02
CA HIS A 305 -3.58 24.07 0.61
C HIS A 305 -3.40 24.03 -0.92
N ARG A 306 -3.74 25.11 -1.63
CA ARG A 306 -3.45 25.28 -3.08
C ARG A 306 -1.96 25.27 -3.44
N ASN A 307 -1.08 24.90 -2.53
CA ASN A 307 0.34 24.87 -2.74
C ASN A 307 0.86 23.43 -2.87
N PRO A 308 1.10 22.92 -4.10
CA PRO A 308 1.80 21.67 -4.33
C PRO A 308 3.19 21.58 -3.67
N GLU A 309 3.86 22.70 -3.40
CA GLU A 309 5.15 22.72 -2.68
C GLU A 309 4.98 22.23 -1.24
N TYR A 310 3.88 22.57 -0.57
CA TYR A 310 3.58 22.09 0.78
C TYR A 310 3.46 20.56 0.83
N VAL A 311 2.81 19.95 -0.16
CA VAL A 311 2.71 18.49 -0.27
C VAL A 311 4.08 17.87 -0.56
N LEU A 312 4.91 18.52 -1.38
CA LEU A 312 6.28 18.07 -1.62
C LEU A 312 7.12 18.11 -0.33
N ASP A 313 6.99 19.15 0.49
CA ASP A 313 7.68 19.26 1.78
C ASP A 313 7.23 18.15 2.75
N ILE A 314 5.93 17.83 2.79
CA ILE A 314 5.42 16.67 3.55
C ILE A 314 6.08 15.38 3.06
N ILE A 315 6.18 15.16 1.75
CA ILE A 315 6.81 13.96 1.17
C ILE A 315 8.27 13.86 1.62
N LYS A 316 9.05 14.94 1.44
CA LYS A 316 10.46 15.02 1.85
C LYS A 316 10.64 14.72 3.33
N GLY A 317 9.94 15.46 4.19
CA GLY A 317 10.03 15.30 5.64
C GLY A 317 9.60 13.91 6.12
N SER A 318 8.55 13.34 5.52
CA SER A 318 8.06 12.00 5.86
C SER A 318 9.07 10.91 5.50
N PHE A 319 9.71 11.01 4.34
CA PHE A 319 10.68 10.02 3.90
C PHE A 319 12.01 10.10 4.67
N GLN A 320 12.42 11.29 5.10
CA GLN A 320 13.50 11.45 6.08
C GLN A 320 13.16 10.78 7.43
N LYS A 321 11.88 10.75 7.81
CA LYS A 321 11.36 9.98 8.97
C LYS A 321 11.06 8.51 8.67
N LYS A 322 11.57 7.96 7.56
CA LYS A 322 11.42 6.54 7.19
C LYS A 322 9.95 6.10 7.01
N LEU A 323 9.06 7.01 6.63
CA LEU A 323 7.79 6.59 6.04
C LEU A 323 8.02 5.99 4.66
N ARG A 324 7.26 4.94 4.34
CA ARG A 324 7.48 4.10 3.15
C ARG A 324 6.69 4.51 1.91
N TYR A 325 5.40 4.80 2.06
CA TYR A 325 4.50 5.02 0.92
C TYR A 325 3.38 6.00 1.28
N LEU A 326 3.19 7.04 0.48
CA LEU A 326 2.22 8.11 0.73
C LEU A 326 1.37 8.35 -0.51
N SER A 327 0.08 8.59 -0.32
CA SER A 327 -0.85 8.91 -1.41
C SER A 327 -1.60 10.20 -1.09
N PHE A 328 -1.66 11.09 -2.09
CA PHE A 328 -2.32 12.38 -1.97
C PHE A 328 -3.34 12.54 -3.10
N TYR A 329 -4.47 13.16 -2.80
CA TYR A 329 -5.47 13.53 -3.79
C TYR A 329 -6.30 14.72 -3.30
N ALA A 330 -6.84 15.51 -4.22
CA ALA A 330 -7.73 16.61 -3.85
C ALA A 330 -9.05 16.07 -3.25
N SER A 331 -9.51 16.64 -2.14
CA SER A 331 -10.71 16.18 -1.43
C SER A 331 -11.99 16.19 -2.29
N ASP A 332 -12.06 17.11 -3.25
CA ASP A 332 -13.14 17.28 -4.24
C ASP A 332 -12.99 16.41 -5.50
N SER A 333 -11.93 15.60 -5.59
CA SER A 333 -11.71 14.69 -6.72
C SER A 333 -12.79 13.59 -6.78
N ASP A 334 -13.25 13.29 -7.99
CA ASP A 334 -14.10 12.13 -8.29
C ASP A 334 -13.29 10.83 -8.20
N VAL A 335 -12.07 10.82 -8.72
CA VAL A 335 -11.15 9.68 -8.57
C VAL A 335 -10.53 9.75 -7.18
N ILE A 336 -10.72 8.70 -6.39
CA ILE A 336 -10.20 8.61 -5.04
C ILE A 336 -9.36 7.37 -4.81
N ARG A 337 -8.50 7.49 -3.81
CA ARG A 337 -7.67 6.41 -3.31
C ARG A 337 -8.41 5.61 -2.25
N ILE A 338 -8.65 4.33 -2.50
CA ILE A 338 -9.23 3.43 -1.49
C ILE A 338 -8.12 2.92 -0.59
N THR A 339 -7.40 1.89 -1.01
CA THR A 339 -6.02 1.67 -0.60
C THR A 339 -5.34 0.72 -1.57
N GLY A 340 -4.30 1.21 -2.23
CA GLY A 340 -3.59 0.44 -3.25
C GLY A 340 -4.29 0.38 -4.62
N TYR A 341 -5.50 0.92 -4.72
CA TYR A 341 -6.23 1.00 -5.99
C TYR A 341 -7.09 2.26 -6.04
N LEU A 342 -7.67 2.55 -7.21
CA LEU A 342 -8.44 3.76 -7.48
C LEU A 342 -9.87 3.40 -7.88
N VAL A 343 -10.80 4.24 -7.47
CA VAL A 343 -12.19 4.18 -7.93
C VAL A 343 -12.72 5.59 -8.16
N LYS A 344 -13.79 5.71 -8.93
CA LYS A 344 -14.55 6.96 -9.05
C LYS A 344 -15.71 6.96 -8.06
N LYS A 345 -15.89 8.05 -7.31
CA LYS A 345 -17.04 8.24 -6.40
C LYS A 345 -18.34 8.10 -7.19
N SER A 346 -18.40 8.71 -8.37
CA SER A 346 -19.53 8.63 -9.29
C SER A 346 -19.86 7.20 -9.74
N GLU A 347 -18.87 6.31 -9.88
CA GLU A 347 -19.11 4.89 -10.19
C GLU A 347 -19.63 4.14 -8.95
N ILE A 348 -19.14 4.42 -7.74
CA ILE A 348 -19.73 3.85 -6.50
C ILE A 348 -21.22 4.23 -6.41
N GLU A 349 -21.55 5.51 -6.61
CA GLU A 349 -22.92 5.99 -6.55
C GLU A 349 -23.83 5.34 -7.61
N LYS A 350 -23.32 5.08 -8.83
CA LYS A 350 -24.05 4.32 -9.85
C LYS A 350 -24.31 2.89 -9.39
N LEU A 351 -23.29 2.22 -8.85
CA LEU A 351 -23.43 0.85 -8.36
C LEU A 351 -24.46 0.77 -7.22
N GLU A 352 -24.45 1.73 -6.30
CA GLU A 352 -25.43 1.84 -5.20
C GLU A 352 -26.87 2.00 -5.72
N ARG A 353 -27.06 2.61 -6.90
CA ARG A 353 -28.37 2.71 -7.58
C ARG A 353 -28.75 1.47 -8.38
N GLY A 354 -27.92 0.42 -8.35
CA GLY A 354 -28.13 -0.81 -9.12
C GLY A 354 -27.79 -0.68 -10.60
N GLU A 355 -27.05 0.36 -10.99
CA GLU A 355 -26.59 0.54 -12.37
C GLU A 355 -25.30 -0.23 -12.63
N ASN A 356 -25.06 -0.57 -13.91
CA ASN A 356 -23.82 -1.20 -14.33
C ASN A 356 -22.65 -0.22 -14.23
N VAL A 357 -21.54 -0.71 -13.68
CA VAL A 357 -20.27 0.02 -13.58
C VAL A 357 -19.20 -0.65 -14.38
N LYS A 358 -18.18 0.12 -14.75
CA LYS A 358 -17.14 -0.36 -15.65
C LYS A 358 -16.12 -1.26 -14.96
N HIS A 359 -15.57 -0.82 -13.83
CA HIS A 359 -14.47 -1.48 -13.13
C HIS A 359 -14.99 -2.41 -12.04
N ASP A 360 -14.41 -3.61 -11.90
CA ASP A 360 -14.78 -4.57 -10.86
C ASP A 360 -14.43 -4.07 -9.46
N THR A 361 -13.32 -3.34 -9.35
CA THR A 361 -12.83 -2.68 -8.13
C THR A 361 -13.79 -1.62 -7.58
N THR A 362 -14.78 -1.16 -8.36
CA THR A 362 -15.87 -0.31 -7.86
C THR A 362 -16.66 -1.02 -6.75
N ALA A 363 -16.93 -2.32 -6.89
CA ALA A 363 -17.61 -3.09 -5.84
C ALA A 363 -16.78 -3.17 -4.56
N LEU A 364 -15.45 -3.31 -4.70
CA LEU A 364 -14.54 -3.27 -3.55
C LEU A 364 -14.53 -1.88 -2.90
N GLY A 365 -14.52 -0.82 -3.71
CA GLY A 365 -14.60 0.57 -3.24
C GLY A 365 -15.90 0.86 -2.49
N MET A 366 -17.03 0.34 -2.97
CA MET A 366 -18.33 0.43 -2.28
C MET A 366 -18.29 -0.30 -0.93
N GLY A 367 -17.73 -1.51 -0.87
CA GLY A 367 -17.53 -2.21 0.40
C GLY A 367 -16.63 -1.44 1.36
N ALA A 368 -15.53 -0.87 0.87
CA ALA A 368 -14.65 -0.02 1.67
C ALA A 368 -15.35 1.25 2.18
N LYS A 369 -16.24 1.86 1.39
CA LYS A 369 -17.10 2.99 1.80
C LYS A 369 -17.99 2.59 2.98
N HIS A 370 -18.72 1.49 2.85
CA HIS A 370 -19.71 1.09 3.86
C HIS A 370 -19.10 0.52 5.14
N ASN A 371 -18.02 -0.27 5.01
CA ASN A 371 -17.48 -1.04 6.12
C ASN A 371 -16.22 -0.41 6.72
N GLY A 372 -15.47 0.35 5.91
CA GLY A 372 -14.18 0.95 6.28
C GLY A 372 -14.21 2.47 6.37
N HIS A 373 -15.37 3.10 6.22
CA HIS A 373 -15.57 4.55 6.43
C HIS A 373 -14.61 5.46 5.64
N ILE A 374 -14.10 5.02 4.49
CA ILE A 374 -13.04 5.71 3.74
C ILE A 374 -13.36 7.15 3.31
N TYR A 375 -14.65 7.54 3.27
CA TYR A 375 -15.08 8.91 2.95
C TYR A 375 -14.98 9.85 4.15
N GLU A 376 -14.85 9.30 5.36
CA GLU A 376 -14.78 10.02 6.63
C GLU A 376 -13.32 10.34 7.04
N ARG A 377 -12.35 9.93 6.21
CA ARG A 377 -10.93 10.22 6.40
C ARG A 377 -10.70 11.72 6.54
N LYS A 378 -9.92 12.10 7.55
CA LYS A 378 -9.61 13.52 7.82
C LYS A 378 -8.94 14.17 6.62
N VAL A 379 -9.51 15.29 6.17
CA VAL A 379 -8.95 16.15 5.12
C VAL A 379 -7.81 16.98 5.71
N ARG A 380 -6.71 17.09 4.97
CA ARG A 380 -5.44 17.70 5.40
C ARG A 380 -5.14 19.03 4.75
#